data_AF-A0A9P9JSJ0-F1
#
_entry.id   AF-A0A9P9JSJ0-F1
#
_cell.length_a   1.000
_cell.length_b   1.000
_cell.length_c   1.000
_cell.angle_alpha   90.00
_cell.angle_beta   90.00
_cell.angle_gamma   90.00
#
_symmetry.space_group_name_H-M   'P 1'
#
loop_
_entity.id
_entity.type
_entity.pdbx_description
1 polymer ?
#
loop_
_entity_poly.entity_id
_entity_poly.type
_entity_poly.pdbx_seq_one_letter_code
_entity_poly.pdbx_strand_id
1 'polypeptide(L)'
;MDFNDPKNTKSYSDALKVDPNSIIASSIDTAPVTVERKPYQPGIDKPKLAHAGVARTNLAATHERPKGTTDDDWAHRHRHQTVLQQHCDFFDKDHDGVIWPIDTYRGFCQLGYGIILSLIAVLVIHGNFSYPTQSSLLPDPFFRIYIDNIHKDKHGSDTGTYDTEGRFIPQKFEDMFSKYADGRDYLTIWDVSRLMKGQRLIADPVGWCGAFFECKR
;
A
#
# COMPACT_ATOMS: atom_id res chain seq x y z
N MET A 1 10.19 -16.99 -25.62
CA MET A 1 11.44 -16.83 -24.84
C MET A 1 11.41 -17.90 -23.78
N ASP A 2 12.37 -18.83 -23.81
CA ASP A 2 12.45 -19.91 -22.83
C ASP A 2 13.31 -19.42 -21.66
N PHE A 3 12.72 -19.31 -20.48
CA PHE A 3 13.37 -18.79 -19.28
C PHE A 3 14.29 -19.82 -18.61
N ASN A 4 14.41 -21.04 -19.16
CA ASN A 4 15.21 -22.14 -18.63
C ASN A 4 16.47 -22.46 -19.46
N ASP A 5 16.86 -21.64 -20.44
CA ASP A 5 18.11 -21.85 -21.19
C ASP A 5 19.34 -21.40 -20.39
N PRO A 6 20.22 -22.32 -19.92
CA PRO A 6 21.41 -22.00 -19.13
C PRO A 6 22.49 -21.24 -19.91
N LYS A 7 22.35 -21.06 -21.24
CA LYS A 7 23.26 -20.24 -22.06
C LYS A 7 22.84 -18.77 -22.17
N ASN A 8 21.65 -18.40 -21.67
CA ASN A 8 21.20 -17.01 -21.63
C ASN A 8 21.61 -16.33 -20.32
N THR A 9 22.92 -16.27 -20.06
CA THR A 9 23.50 -15.62 -18.88
C THR A 9 23.73 -14.13 -19.10
N LYS A 10 22.73 -13.40 -19.60
CA LYS A 10 22.72 -11.96 -19.29
C LYS A 10 22.39 -11.88 -17.81
N SER A 11 23.32 -11.36 -17.00
CA SER A 11 23.03 -11.09 -15.60
C SER A 11 21.75 -10.24 -15.52
N TYR A 12 20.90 -10.45 -14.51
CA TYR A 12 19.73 -9.59 -14.29
C TYR A 12 20.15 -8.10 -14.25
N SER A 13 21.38 -7.81 -13.81
CA SER A 13 22.00 -6.48 -13.88
C SER A 13 22.28 -5.95 -15.29
N ASP A 14 22.53 -6.81 -16.28
CA ASP A 14 22.73 -6.42 -17.68
C ASP A 14 21.41 -6.11 -18.39
N ALA A 15 20.30 -6.73 -17.97
CA ALA A 15 18.96 -6.40 -18.45
C ALA A 15 18.43 -5.06 -17.89
N LEU A 16 19.09 -4.51 -16.88
CA LEU A 16 18.73 -3.27 -16.17
C LEU A 16 19.56 -2.06 -16.57
N LYS A 17 20.42 -2.17 -17.57
CA LYS A 17 21.07 -1.01 -18.18
C LYS A 17 20.00 -0.19 -18.91
N VAL A 18 19.23 0.57 -18.14
CA VAL A 18 18.39 1.65 -18.63
C VAL A 18 19.34 2.61 -19.34
N ASP A 19 19.07 2.91 -20.61
CA ASP A 19 19.82 3.94 -21.31
C ASP A 19 19.71 5.23 -20.50
N PRO A 20 20.81 5.79 -19.96
CA PRO A 20 20.77 7.02 -19.18
C PRO A 20 20.23 8.21 -19.99
N ASN A 21 20.13 8.07 -21.32
CA ASN A 21 19.51 9.04 -22.23
C ASN A 21 18.07 8.67 -22.65
N SER A 22 17.45 7.59 -22.16
CA SER A 22 16.05 7.32 -22.46
C SER A 22 15.16 8.33 -21.74
N ILE A 23 14.81 9.41 -22.43
CA ILE A 23 13.85 10.39 -21.93
C ILE A 23 12.47 9.76 -21.97
N ILE A 24 11.97 9.27 -20.83
CA ILE A 24 10.60 8.82 -20.70
C ILE A 24 9.74 10.06 -20.40
N ALA A 25 8.87 10.43 -21.35
CA ALA A 25 7.94 11.54 -21.14
C ALA A 25 6.92 11.15 -20.05
N SER A 26 7.07 11.74 -18.86
CA SER A 26 6.14 11.55 -17.73
C SER A 26 5.11 12.68 -17.59
N SER A 27 5.16 13.69 -18.45
CA SER A 27 4.27 14.86 -18.43
C SER A 27 4.10 15.47 -19.81
N ILE A 28 2.92 16.04 -20.08
CA ILE A 28 2.60 16.80 -21.28
C ILE A 28 1.81 18.07 -20.92
N ASP A 29 2.12 19.20 -21.55
CA ASP A 29 1.50 20.49 -21.22
C ASP A 29 0.01 20.55 -21.56
N THR A 30 -0.44 19.78 -22.56
CA THR A 30 -1.85 19.65 -22.93
C THR A 30 -2.68 18.86 -21.90
N ALA A 31 -2.03 18.19 -20.94
CA ALA A 31 -2.67 17.55 -19.80
C ALA A 31 -2.01 18.05 -18.49
N PRO A 32 -2.37 19.25 -18.00
CA PRO A 32 -1.68 19.94 -16.89
C PRO A 32 -1.51 19.09 -15.63
N VAL A 33 -2.46 18.19 -15.34
CA VAL A 33 -2.39 17.27 -14.18
C VAL A 33 -1.12 16.40 -14.18
N THR A 34 -0.59 16.06 -15.36
CA THR A 34 0.64 15.27 -15.50
C THR A 34 1.91 16.07 -15.18
N VAL A 35 1.86 17.39 -15.34
CA VAL A 35 2.93 18.33 -14.95
C VAL A 35 2.88 18.61 -13.45
N GLU A 36 1.68 18.76 -12.90
CA GLU A 36 1.45 19.00 -11.46
C GLU A 36 1.80 17.77 -10.60
N ARG A 37 1.40 16.57 -11.04
CA ARG A 37 1.52 15.33 -10.25
C ARG A 37 2.59 14.40 -10.83
N LYS A 38 3.84 14.84 -10.75
CA LYS A 38 4.97 14.06 -11.27
C LYS A 38 5.16 12.75 -10.49
N PRO A 39 5.29 11.61 -11.19
CA PRO A 39 5.60 10.34 -10.54
C PRO A 39 7.00 10.37 -9.95
N TYR A 40 7.24 9.55 -8.94
CA TYR A 40 8.57 9.36 -8.38
C TYR A 40 9.51 8.80 -9.45
N GLN A 41 10.71 9.36 -9.56
CA GLN A 41 11.74 8.88 -10.48
C GLN A 41 12.97 8.49 -9.66
N PRO A 42 13.34 7.20 -9.62
CA PRO A 42 14.55 6.78 -8.94
C PRO A 42 15.77 7.41 -9.63
N GLY A 43 16.72 7.93 -8.85
CA GLY A 43 17.93 8.53 -9.38
C GLY A 43 18.74 7.55 -10.24
N ILE A 44 19.24 8.02 -11.39
CA ILE A 44 19.86 7.19 -12.44
C ILE A 44 21.16 6.52 -11.97
N ASP A 45 22.01 7.23 -11.23
CA ASP A 45 23.36 6.75 -10.93
C ASP A 45 23.43 5.82 -9.71
N LYS A 46 22.57 6.06 -8.70
CA LYS A 46 22.55 5.33 -7.42
C LYS A 46 21.14 5.32 -6.81
N PRO A 47 20.20 4.54 -7.35
CA PRO A 47 18.87 4.48 -6.78
C PRO A 47 18.92 3.85 -5.38
N LYS A 48 18.56 4.61 -4.34
CA LYS A 48 18.39 4.05 -2.98
C LYS A 48 17.35 2.94 -2.96
N LEU A 49 16.32 3.07 -3.79
CA LEU A 49 15.23 2.12 -3.95
C LEU A 49 15.24 1.54 -5.37
N ALA A 50 16.09 0.53 -5.58
CA ALA A 50 16.11 -0.20 -6.84
C ALA A 50 14.76 -0.90 -7.08
N HIS A 51 14.33 -0.98 -8.35
CA HIS A 51 13.12 -1.68 -8.75
C HIS A 51 11.85 -1.23 -8.03
N ALA A 52 11.66 0.08 -7.84
CA ALA A 52 10.49 0.61 -7.14
C ALA A 52 9.16 0.12 -7.75
N GLY A 53 9.10 -0.11 -9.06
CA GLY A 53 7.89 -0.62 -9.74
C GLY A 53 7.60 -2.10 -9.54
N VAL A 54 8.50 -2.88 -8.94
CA VAL A 54 8.29 -4.31 -8.70
C VAL A 54 7.59 -4.50 -7.36
N ALA A 55 6.44 -5.19 -7.38
CA ALA A 55 5.71 -5.54 -6.17
C ALA A 55 6.53 -6.50 -5.29
N ARG A 56 6.61 -6.20 -3.99
CA ARG A 56 7.39 -6.92 -2.98
C ARG A 56 6.44 -7.65 -2.05
N THR A 57 6.59 -8.97 -1.98
CA THR A 57 5.64 -9.81 -1.24
C THR A 57 5.62 -9.51 0.25
N ASN A 58 6.77 -9.52 0.91
CA ASN A 58 6.88 -9.47 2.38
C ASN A 58 7.79 -8.33 2.88
N LEU A 59 8.10 -7.35 2.02
CA LEU A 59 9.04 -6.26 2.32
C LEU A 59 8.47 -4.88 1.93
N ALA A 60 8.08 -4.10 2.94
CA ALA A 60 7.62 -2.71 2.79
C ALA A 60 8.79 -1.73 2.61
N ALA A 61 9.49 -1.81 1.49
CA ALA A 61 10.69 -1.00 1.27
C ALA A 61 10.37 0.37 0.67
N THR A 62 10.87 1.42 1.30
CA THR A 62 10.69 2.82 0.87
C THR A 62 12.04 3.45 0.50
N HIS A 63 12.02 4.66 -0.04
CA HIS A 63 13.23 5.42 -0.34
C HIS A 63 14.07 5.68 0.93
N GLU A 64 13.42 5.93 2.08
CA GLU A 64 14.08 6.12 3.37
C GLU A 64 14.54 4.81 4.00
N ARG A 65 13.76 3.73 3.85
CA ARG A 65 14.07 2.39 4.36
C ARG A 65 14.09 1.35 3.23
N PRO A 66 15.13 1.30 2.37
CA PRO A 66 15.17 0.39 1.22
C PRO A 66 15.16 -1.10 1.57
N LYS A 67 15.53 -1.43 2.82
CA LYS A 67 15.50 -2.78 3.39
C LYS A 67 14.25 -3.04 4.22
N GLY A 68 13.22 -2.18 4.12
CA GLY A 68 12.01 -2.26 4.93
C GLY A 68 12.28 -2.07 6.43
N THR A 69 11.33 -2.53 7.26
CA THR A 69 11.48 -2.55 8.72
C THR A 69 12.49 -3.61 9.13
N THR A 70 13.58 -3.18 9.74
CA THR A 70 14.65 -4.03 10.27
C THR A 70 14.64 -4.15 11.79
N ASP A 71 13.77 -3.38 12.44
CA ASP A 71 13.60 -3.36 13.89
C ASP A 71 13.09 -4.74 14.36
N ASP A 72 13.63 -5.24 15.49
CA ASP A 72 13.23 -6.52 16.12
C ASP A 72 13.12 -7.72 15.16
N ASP A 73 14.01 -7.81 14.16
CA ASP A 73 14.02 -8.88 13.16
C ASP A 73 12.66 -9.03 12.41
N TRP A 74 11.93 -7.92 12.24
CA TRP A 74 10.57 -7.90 11.69
C TRP A 74 10.44 -8.68 10.37
N ALA A 75 11.30 -8.38 9.39
CA ALA A 75 11.24 -8.98 8.06
C ALA A 75 11.38 -10.51 8.09
N HIS A 76 12.19 -11.05 9.01
CA HIS A 76 12.38 -12.49 9.14
C HIS A 76 11.21 -13.16 9.87
N ARG A 77 10.70 -12.54 10.94
CA ARG A 77 9.53 -13.05 11.69
C ARG A 77 8.27 -13.11 10.81
N HIS A 78 8.05 -12.10 9.97
CA HIS A 78 6.86 -12.00 9.12
C HIS A 78 7.12 -12.42 7.66
N ARG A 79 8.19 -13.17 7.40
CA ARG A 79 8.55 -13.62 6.04
C ARG A 79 7.47 -14.46 5.35
N HIS A 80 6.55 -15.02 6.14
CA HIS A 80 5.47 -15.92 5.73
C HIS A 80 4.17 -15.19 5.37
N GLN A 81 4.11 -13.87 5.58
CA GLN A 81 2.97 -13.01 5.31
C GLN A 81 3.25 -12.03 4.17
N THR A 82 2.21 -11.65 3.45
CA THR A 82 2.29 -10.49 2.55
C THR A 82 2.41 -9.19 3.34
N VAL A 83 2.89 -8.11 2.72
CA VAL A 83 2.97 -6.81 3.42
C VAL A 83 1.58 -6.33 3.86
N LEU A 84 0.52 -6.61 3.08
CA LEU A 84 -0.84 -6.28 3.50
C LEU A 84 -1.27 -7.07 4.74
N GLN A 85 -0.91 -8.35 4.84
CA GLN A 85 -1.16 -9.14 6.06
C GLN A 85 -0.35 -8.61 7.25
N GLN A 86 0.92 -8.25 7.04
CA GLN A 86 1.74 -7.60 8.07
C GLN A 86 1.14 -6.28 8.57
N HIS A 87 0.47 -5.53 7.70
CA HIS A 87 -0.27 -4.32 8.09
C HIS A 87 -1.45 -4.65 9.01
N CYS A 88 -2.13 -5.77 8.79
CA CYS A 88 -3.25 -6.25 9.60
C CYS A 88 -2.83 -6.74 11.00
N ASP A 89 -1.59 -7.20 11.18
CA ASP A 89 -1.07 -7.67 12.48
C ASP A 89 -1.12 -6.59 13.58
N PHE A 90 -1.17 -5.30 13.22
CA PHE A 90 -1.39 -4.23 14.19
C PHE A 90 -2.75 -4.38 14.91
N PHE A 91 -3.76 -4.86 14.19
CA PHE A 91 -5.12 -5.06 14.70
C PHE A 91 -5.32 -6.48 15.25
N ASP A 92 -4.78 -7.51 14.60
CA ASP A 92 -4.82 -8.91 15.08
C ASP A 92 -3.69 -9.19 16.08
N LYS A 93 -3.95 -8.89 17.36
CA LYS A 93 -2.93 -8.95 18.43
C LYS A 93 -2.70 -10.34 19.00
N ASP A 94 -3.72 -11.18 18.96
CA ASP A 94 -3.65 -12.58 19.38
C ASP A 94 -3.19 -13.51 18.24
N HIS A 95 -3.04 -12.97 17.03
CA HIS A 95 -2.47 -13.64 15.86
C HIS A 95 -3.24 -14.89 15.47
N ASP A 96 -4.57 -14.82 15.56
CA ASP A 96 -5.47 -15.91 15.17
C ASP A 96 -5.93 -15.81 13.70
N GLY A 97 -5.53 -14.74 13.00
CA GLY A 97 -5.90 -14.47 11.61
C GLY A 97 -7.27 -13.80 11.46
N VAL A 98 -7.89 -13.37 12.56
CA VAL A 98 -9.27 -12.84 12.59
C VAL A 98 -9.33 -11.52 13.33
N ILE A 99 -9.70 -10.45 12.63
CA ILE A 99 -9.90 -9.14 13.25
C ILE A 99 -11.38 -9.01 13.67
N TRP A 100 -11.61 -8.84 14.96
CA TRP A 100 -12.95 -8.54 15.49
C TRP A 100 -13.22 -7.03 15.50
N PRO A 101 -14.51 -6.62 15.49
CA PRO A 101 -14.88 -5.21 15.66
C PRO A 101 -14.21 -4.52 16.86
N ILE A 102 -14.01 -5.26 17.95
CA ILE A 102 -13.36 -4.73 19.16
C ILE A 102 -11.86 -4.48 18.98
N ASP A 103 -11.19 -5.26 18.12
CA ASP A 103 -9.76 -5.12 17.84
C ASP A 103 -9.51 -3.86 17.02
N THR A 104 -10.33 -3.63 16.00
CA THR A 104 -10.36 -2.38 15.25
C THR A 104 -10.62 -1.20 16.18
N TYR A 105 -11.65 -1.25 17.04
CA TYR A 105 -11.92 -0.18 18.00
C TYR A 105 -10.70 0.13 18.88
N ARG A 106 -10.08 -0.90 19.46
CA ARG A 106 -8.89 -0.76 20.31
C ARG A 106 -7.69 -0.23 19.54
N GLY A 107 -7.48 -0.68 18.30
CA GLY A 107 -6.41 -0.21 17.43
C GLY A 107 -6.55 1.28 17.13
N PHE A 108 -7.75 1.73 16.76
CA PHE A 108 -8.02 3.16 16.52
C PHE A 108 -7.84 4.02 17.77
N CYS A 109 -8.30 3.55 18.94
CA CYS A 109 -8.03 4.24 20.21
C CYS A 109 -6.53 4.34 20.51
N GLN A 110 -5.74 3.28 20.26
CA GLN A 110 -4.28 3.29 20.44
C GLN A 110 -3.56 4.23 19.49
N LEU A 111 -4.08 4.37 18.27
CA LEU A 111 -3.62 5.37 17.31
C LEU A 111 -3.97 6.81 17.75
N GLY A 112 -4.70 7.01 18.86
CA GLY A 112 -5.07 8.32 19.38
C GLY A 112 -6.33 8.92 18.73
N TYR A 113 -7.13 8.11 18.04
CA TYR A 113 -8.46 8.56 17.59
C TYR A 113 -9.41 8.62 18.79
N GLY A 114 -10.30 9.61 18.81
CA GLY A 114 -11.35 9.71 19.82
C GLY A 114 -12.36 8.56 19.73
N ILE A 115 -13.16 8.37 20.78
CA ILE A 115 -14.17 7.30 20.87
C ILE A 115 -15.12 7.31 19.67
N ILE A 116 -15.64 8.50 19.29
CA ILE A 116 -16.60 8.65 18.20
C ILE A 116 -15.99 8.21 16.87
N LEU A 117 -14.78 8.69 16.54
CA LEU A 117 -14.11 8.34 15.30
C LEU A 117 -13.74 6.86 15.25
N SER A 118 -13.36 6.27 16.39
CA SER A 118 -13.06 4.84 16.51
C SER A 118 -14.29 3.98 16.26
N LEU A 119 -15.47 4.37 16.78
CA LEU A 119 -16.73 3.66 16.51
C LEU A 119 -17.15 3.79 15.05
N ILE A 120 -16.99 4.97 14.44
CA ILE A 120 -17.26 5.16 13.01
C ILE A 120 -16.34 4.27 12.17
N ALA A 121 -15.04 4.21 12.50
CA ALA A 121 -14.09 3.35 11.81
C ALA A 121 -14.51 1.88 11.86
N VAL A 122 -14.96 1.37 13.02
CA VAL A 122 -15.47 0.00 13.15
C VAL A 122 -16.64 -0.25 12.19
N LEU A 123 -17.64 0.63 12.16
CA LEU A 123 -18.80 0.46 11.30
C LEU A 123 -18.42 0.44 9.82
N VAL A 124 -17.54 1.35 9.41
CA VAL A 124 -17.09 1.46 8.02
C VAL A 124 -16.24 0.26 7.62
N ILE A 125 -15.25 -0.12 8.43
CA ILE A 125 -14.32 -1.20 8.12
C ILE A 125 -15.04 -2.54 8.11
N HIS A 126 -15.70 -2.91 9.22
CA HIS A 126 -16.34 -4.22 9.32
C HIS A 126 -17.58 -4.36 8.43
N GLY A 127 -18.30 -3.26 8.16
CA GLY A 127 -19.44 -3.25 7.25
C GLY A 127 -19.06 -3.52 5.80
N ASN A 128 -17.84 -3.18 5.39
CA ASN A 128 -17.39 -3.36 4.00
C ASN A 128 -16.46 -4.57 3.81
N PHE A 129 -15.60 -4.88 4.80
CA PHE A 129 -14.50 -5.84 4.66
C PHE A 129 -14.83 -7.24 5.20
N SER A 130 -15.88 -7.38 6.02
CA SER A 130 -16.23 -8.69 6.58
C SER A 130 -16.71 -9.68 5.51
N TYR A 131 -17.60 -9.25 4.61
CA TYR A 131 -18.19 -10.15 3.61
C TYR A 131 -17.20 -10.62 2.53
N PRO A 132 -16.32 -9.75 1.96
CA PRO A 132 -15.40 -10.22 0.91
C PRO A 132 -14.28 -11.11 1.45
N THR A 133 -13.93 -11.01 2.73
CA THR A 133 -12.85 -11.81 3.33
C THR A 133 -13.29 -13.18 3.83
N GLN A 134 -14.58 -13.39 4.10
CA GLN A 134 -15.07 -14.71 4.45
C GLN A 134 -15.14 -15.65 3.25
N SER A 135 -15.11 -16.97 3.53
CA SER A 135 -15.27 -18.01 2.51
C SER A 135 -16.72 -18.51 2.35
N SER A 136 -17.63 -18.03 3.21
CA SER A 136 -19.04 -18.46 3.25
C SER A 136 -19.92 -17.59 2.37
N LEU A 137 -21.01 -18.17 1.84
CA LEU A 137 -22.03 -17.43 1.08
C LEU A 137 -22.90 -16.52 1.96
N LEU A 138 -23.15 -16.93 3.20
CA LEU A 138 -23.93 -16.13 4.16
C LEU A 138 -23.02 -15.12 4.86
N PRO A 139 -23.51 -13.90 5.17
CA PRO A 139 -22.74 -12.90 5.91
C PRO A 139 -22.38 -13.41 7.31
N ASP A 140 -21.18 -13.05 7.79
CA ASP A 140 -20.77 -13.32 9.17
C ASP A 140 -21.57 -12.43 10.13
N PRO A 141 -22.39 -13.00 11.04
CA PRO A 141 -23.21 -12.21 11.96
C PRO A 141 -22.39 -11.37 12.95
N PHE A 142 -21.10 -11.70 13.14
CA PHE A 142 -20.18 -10.95 14.00
C PHE A 142 -19.32 -9.94 13.22
N PHE A 143 -19.51 -9.84 11.90
CA PHE A 143 -18.77 -8.96 11.02
C PHE A 143 -17.25 -9.08 11.15
N ARG A 144 -16.74 -10.31 11.34
CA ARG A 144 -15.29 -10.56 11.45
C ARG A 144 -14.60 -10.41 10.10
N ILE A 145 -13.34 -10.00 10.13
CA ILE A 145 -12.49 -9.86 8.94
C ILE A 145 -11.42 -10.95 8.99
N TYR A 146 -11.26 -11.69 7.90
CA TYR A 146 -10.33 -12.82 7.82
C TYR A 146 -9.07 -12.43 7.04
N ILE A 147 -7.92 -12.44 7.70
CA ILE A 147 -6.65 -11.94 7.15
C ILE A 147 -6.18 -12.75 5.94
N ASP A 148 -6.48 -14.05 5.88
CA ASP A 148 -6.12 -14.91 4.74
C ASP A 148 -6.64 -14.39 3.39
N ASN A 149 -7.81 -13.76 3.39
CA ASN A 149 -8.47 -13.24 2.19
C ASN A 149 -8.44 -11.72 2.08
N ILE A 150 -7.67 -11.01 2.93
CA ILE A 150 -7.69 -9.54 2.99
C ILE A 150 -7.32 -8.86 1.68
N HIS A 151 -6.55 -9.54 0.82
CA HIS A 151 -6.21 -9.07 -0.52
C HIS A 151 -7.44 -8.81 -1.42
N LYS A 152 -8.60 -9.38 -1.08
CA LYS A 152 -9.88 -9.17 -1.78
C LYS A 152 -10.57 -7.84 -1.45
N ASP A 153 -10.23 -7.22 -0.32
CA ASP A 153 -10.82 -5.94 0.11
C ASP A 153 -10.22 -4.72 -0.61
N LYS A 154 -9.40 -4.95 -1.62
CA LYS A 154 -8.85 -3.90 -2.47
C LYS A 154 -9.96 -3.15 -3.21
N HIS A 155 -9.90 -1.83 -3.19
CA HIS A 155 -10.88 -0.98 -3.86
C HIS A 155 -10.26 0.07 -4.81
N GLY A 156 -11.06 0.54 -5.76
CA GLY A 156 -10.56 1.31 -6.91
C GLY A 156 -9.90 2.65 -6.55
N SER A 157 -10.32 3.29 -5.46
CA SER A 157 -9.78 4.57 -4.98
C SER A 157 -8.61 4.42 -4.01
N ASP A 158 -8.10 3.21 -3.82
CA ASP A 158 -6.86 2.98 -3.06
C ASP A 158 -5.68 3.76 -3.65
N THR A 159 -4.65 3.99 -2.85
CA THR A 159 -3.37 4.52 -3.34
C THR A 159 -2.71 3.62 -4.40
N GLY A 160 -3.09 2.34 -4.44
CA GLY A 160 -2.46 1.31 -5.26
C GLY A 160 -1.14 0.81 -4.67
N THR A 161 -0.83 1.16 -3.41
CA THR A 161 0.39 0.72 -2.71
C THR A 161 0.41 -0.80 -2.50
N TYR A 162 -0.75 -1.43 -2.35
CA TYR A 162 -0.89 -2.88 -2.41
C TYR A 162 -1.47 -3.32 -3.75
N ASP A 163 -0.92 -4.38 -4.34
CA ASP A 163 -1.53 -5.04 -5.49
C ASP A 163 -2.64 -6.02 -5.09
N THR A 164 -3.24 -6.69 -6.08
CA THR A 164 -4.36 -7.63 -5.89
C THR A 164 -3.99 -8.88 -5.10
N GLU A 165 -2.70 -9.15 -4.89
CA GLU A 165 -2.19 -10.25 -4.09
C GLU A 165 -1.69 -9.77 -2.72
N GLY A 166 -1.89 -8.49 -2.36
CA GLY A 166 -1.46 -7.90 -1.09
C GLY A 166 0.04 -7.58 -1.01
N ARG A 167 0.74 -7.57 -2.14
CA ARG A 167 2.17 -7.24 -2.23
C ARG A 167 2.35 -5.73 -2.30
N PHE A 168 3.41 -5.22 -1.69
CA PHE A 168 3.69 -3.78 -1.62
C PHE A 168 4.40 -3.29 -2.88
N ILE A 169 3.92 -2.22 -3.51
CA ILE A 169 4.54 -1.57 -4.67
C ILE A 169 5.20 -0.25 -4.22
N PRO A 170 6.53 -0.23 -4.03
CA PRO A 170 7.23 0.96 -3.55
C PRO A 170 7.01 2.20 -4.42
N GLN A 171 6.95 2.05 -5.75
CA GLN A 171 6.72 3.16 -6.67
C GLN A 171 5.43 3.92 -6.36
N LYS A 172 4.35 3.20 -6.01
CA LYS A 172 3.05 3.81 -5.72
C LYS A 172 3.09 4.55 -4.39
N PHE A 173 3.83 4.03 -3.43
CA PHE A 173 4.08 4.72 -2.17
C PHE A 173 4.88 6.02 -2.37
N GLU A 174 6.01 5.95 -3.07
CA GLU A 174 6.86 7.13 -3.32
C GLU A 174 6.16 8.18 -4.22
N ASP A 175 5.30 7.73 -5.15
CA ASP A 175 4.43 8.61 -5.94
C ASP A 175 3.55 9.50 -5.06
N MET A 176 3.12 9.04 -3.87
CA MET A 176 2.32 9.87 -2.96
C MET A 176 3.10 11.09 -2.48
N PHE A 177 4.35 10.87 -2.05
CA PHE A 177 5.21 11.96 -1.58
C PHE A 177 5.61 12.88 -2.73
N SER A 178 6.01 12.30 -3.87
CA SER A 178 6.37 13.06 -5.07
C SER A 178 5.24 13.99 -5.55
N LYS A 179 3.98 13.54 -5.46
CA LYS A 179 2.83 14.29 -5.97
C LYS A 179 2.21 15.27 -4.98
N TYR A 180 2.32 15.02 -3.67
CA TYR A 180 1.51 15.73 -2.67
C TYR A 180 2.29 16.31 -1.48
N ALA A 181 3.53 15.91 -1.25
CA ALA A 181 4.32 16.39 -0.10
C ALA A 181 5.02 17.74 -0.34
N ASP A 182 4.90 18.32 -1.53
CA ASP A 182 5.57 19.57 -1.96
C ASP A 182 7.07 19.60 -1.55
N GLY A 183 7.79 18.49 -1.75
CA GLY A 183 9.22 18.37 -1.45
C GLY A 183 9.58 18.03 0.01
N ARG A 184 8.58 17.79 0.88
CA ARG A 184 8.78 17.33 2.25
C ARG A 184 8.86 15.80 2.33
N ASP A 185 9.51 15.30 3.39
CA ASP A 185 9.54 13.87 3.73
C ASP A 185 8.33 13.42 4.59
N TYR A 186 7.25 14.21 4.61
CA TYR A 186 6.03 13.91 5.37
C TYR A 186 4.80 14.52 4.70
N LEU A 187 3.64 13.89 4.93
CA LEU A 187 2.33 14.38 4.48
C LEU A 187 1.59 15.02 5.65
N THR A 188 1.04 16.21 5.43
CA THR A 188 0.07 16.83 6.35
C THR A 188 -1.34 16.28 6.12
N ILE A 189 -2.27 16.53 7.04
CA ILE A 189 -3.68 16.13 6.85
C ILE A 189 -4.30 16.75 5.58
N TRP A 190 -3.82 17.93 5.19
CA TRP A 190 -4.23 18.61 3.96
C TRP A 190 -3.65 17.93 2.71
N ASP A 191 -2.41 17.46 2.79
CA ASP A 191 -1.76 16.69 1.72
C ASP A 191 -2.49 15.37 1.51
N VAL A 192 -2.83 14.67 2.60
CA VAL A 192 -3.66 13.47 2.57
C VAL A 192 -5.03 13.78 1.96
N SER A 193 -5.70 14.88 2.35
CA SER A 193 -6.97 15.27 1.72
C SER A 193 -6.86 15.54 0.21
N ARG A 194 -5.75 16.14 -0.24
CA ARG A 194 -5.47 16.34 -1.68
C ARG A 194 -5.21 15.02 -2.40
N LEU A 195 -4.48 14.10 -1.77
CA LEU A 195 -4.24 12.75 -2.25
C LEU A 195 -5.55 11.98 -2.42
N MET A 196 -6.40 11.99 -1.39
CA MET A 196 -7.73 11.37 -1.39
C MET A 196 -8.59 11.83 -2.56
N LYS A 197 -8.68 13.15 -2.75
CA LYS A 197 -9.42 13.74 -3.88
C LYS A 197 -8.80 13.36 -5.22
N GLY A 198 -7.48 13.21 -5.27
CA GLY A 198 -6.73 12.87 -6.47
C GLY A 198 -6.83 11.41 -6.90
N GLN A 199 -7.04 10.47 -5.96
CA GLN A 199 -7.21 9.04 -6.23
C GLN A 199 -8.67 8.61 -6.39
N ARG A 200 -9.62 9.52 -6.15
CA ARG A 200 -11.05 9.21 -6.14
C ARG A 200 -11.56 8.69 -7.48
N LEU A 201 -12.00 7.43 -7.55
CA LEU A 201 -12.73 6.88 -8.70
C LEU A 201 -14.25 7.03 -8.52
N ILE A 202 -14.96 7.21 -9.63
CA ILE A 202 -16.40 7.54 -9.67
C ILE A 202 -17.29 6.44 -9.06
N ALA A 203 -16.86 5.18 -9.10
CA ALA A 203 -17.66 4.02 -8.70
C ALA A 203 -17.08 3.27 -7.48
N ASP A 204 -16.55 4.01 -6.50
CA ASP A 204 -16.00 3.39 -5.29
C ASP A 204 -16.33 4.19 -4.02
N PRO A 205 -17.57 4.09 -3.49
CA PRO A 205 -17.98 4.75 -2.25
C PRO A 205 -17.18 4.28 -1.02
N VAL A 206 -16.67 3.04 -1.05
CA VAL A 206 -15.87 2.45 0.04
C VAL A 206 -14.51 3.13 0.12
N GLY A 207 -13.84 3.31 -1.03
CA GLY A 207 -12.55 4.00 -1.08
C GLY A 207 -12.62 5.51 -0.82
N TRP A 208 -13.81 6.13 -0.90
CA TRP A 208 -13.99 7.50 -0.43
C TRP A 208 -13.85 7.62 1.09
N CYS A 209 -14.14 6.55 1.84
CA CYS A 209 -13.94 6.45 3.28
C CYS A 209 -12.60 5.78 3.66
N GLY A 210 -12.16 4.76 2.90
CA GLY A 210 -10.99 3.93 3.21
C GLY A 210 -9.65 4.67 3.24
N ALA A 211 -9.37 5.52 2.25
CA ALA A 211 -8.04 6.12 2.18
C ALA A 211 -7.79 7.25 3.22
N PHE A 212 -8.79 7.62 4.05
CA PHE A 212 -8.57 8.38 5.29
C PHE A 212 -7.78 7.59 6.35
N PHE A 213 -7.79 6.25 6.27
CA PHE A 213 -7.19 5.34 7.24
C PHE A 213 -5.92 4.63 6.72
N GLU A 214 -5.62 4.69 5.42
CA GLU A 214 -4.47 4.02 4.78
C GLU A 214 -3.11 4.72 5.07
N CYS A 215 -3.13 6.02 5.41
CA CYS A 215 -1.90 6.79 5.70
C CYS A 215 -1.77 7.14 7.18
N LYS A 216 -0.91 6.41 7.90
CA LYS A 216 -0.29 6.90 9.13
C LYS A 216 1.20 6.54 9.14
N ARG A 217 2.01 7.52 9.54
CA ARG A 217 3.44 7.34 9.82
C ARG A 217 3.61 6.57 11.12
#